data_AF-A0A351XAJ8-F1
#
_entry.id   AF-A0A351XAJ8-F1
#
_cell.length_a   1.000
_cell.length_b   1.000
_cell.length_c   1.000
_cell.angle_alpha   90.00
_cell.angle_beta   90.00
_cell.angle_gamma   90.00
#
_symmetry.space_group_name_H-M   'P 1'
#
loop_
_entity.id
_entity.type
_entity.pdbx_description
1 polymer ?
#
loop_
_entity_poly.entity_id
_entity_poly.type
_entity_poly.pdbx_seq_one_letter_code
_entity_poly.pdbx_strand_id
1 'polypeptide(L)'
;MKFSEWLSFVKKNGGIDYDGSYGRQCVDLVQHYAEKVLGVSGAFYGLNYAYEIYTKYSKLEKINKNFKLIDAEAPGEYPKKGDVIVWSKKKNGYAGHTAVCLSGDSTGFTVFEQNHDGNGSIREHRYTYSLVNGWLRPNNQTNLKEVTNVYGNAKMKSAQTVYADSDLEMKVGSVDKNERVYYEGVGDGNSIIVYRTAKGYKCGFVKGNSVELD
;
A
#
# COMPACT_ATOMS: atom_id res chain seq x y z
N MET A 1 -1.07 -4.47 12.55
CA MET A 1 -0.38 -3.19 12.28
C MET A 1 -0.67 -2.80 10.84
N LYS A 2 -0.90 -1.51 10.56
CA LYS A 2 -1.06 -1.02 9.18
C LYS A 2 0.26 -1.12 8.41
N PHE A 3 0.19 -1.22 7.09
CA PHE A 3 1.37 -1.35 6.24
C PHE A 3 2.34 -0.16 6.37
N SER A 4 1.81 1.07 6.39
CA SER A 4 2.59 2.29 6.62
C SER A 4 3.30 2.33 7.98
N GLU A 5 2.61 1.90 9.03
CA GLU A 5 3.18 1.77 10.38
C GLU A 5 4.31 0.75 10.39
N TRP A 6 4.12 -0.38 9.71
CA TRP A 6 5.14 -1.42 9.58
C TRP A 6 6.38 -0.93 8.83
N LEU A 7 6.22 -0.24 7.70
CA LEU A 7 7.36 0.36 6.99
C LEU A 7 8.14 1.34 7.88
N SER A 8 7.43 2.21 8.59
CA SER A 8 8.03 3.19 9.51
C SER A 8 8.78 2.50 10.65
N PHE A 9 8.20 1.43 11.19
CA PHE A 9 8.82 0.61 12.22
C PHE A 9 10.12 -0.04 11.71
N VAL A 10 10.11 -0.70 10.55
CA VAL A 10 11.32 -1.35 10.02
C VAL A 10 12.42 -0.32 9.74
N LYS A 11 12.07 0.81 9.12
CA LYS A 11 13.01 1.90 8.82
C LYS A 11 13.67 2.44 10.08
N LYS A 12 12.88 2.68 11.14
CA LYS A 12 13.39 3.15 12.43
C LYS A 12 14.37 2.17 13.08
N ASN A 13 14.18 0.87 12.90
CA ASN A 13 15.04 -0.17 13.47
C ASN A 13 16.23 -0.55 12.56
N GLY A 14 16.30 0.02 11.35
CA GLY A 14 17.36 -0.27 10.38
C GLY A 14 17.28 -1.67 9.77
N GLY A 15 16.11 -2.31 9.85
CA GLY A 15 15.89 -3.68 9.40
C GLY A 15 15.32 -4.60 10.49
N ILE A 16 15.11 -5.86 10.12
CA ILE A 16 14.53 -6.91 10.95
C ILE A 16 15.45 -8.13 10.95
N ASP A 17 15.78 -8.60 12.14
CA ASP A 17 16.34 -9.93 12.39
C ASP A 17 15.25 -10.67 13.18
N TYR A 18 14.55 -11.59 12.52
CA TYR A 18 13.31 -12.16 13.06
C TYR A 18 13.57 -13.49 13.77
N ASP A 19 14.49 -14.31 13.26
CA ASP A 19 14.82 -15.62 13.83
C ASP A 19 16.11 -15.62 14.69
N GLY A 20 16.85 -14.51 14.74
CA GLY A 20 18.11 -14.39 15.48
C GLY A 20 19.29 -15.11 14.81
N SER A 21 19.13 -15.58 13.58
CA SER A 21 20.08 -16.38 12.81
C SER A 21 20.47 -15.68 11.52
N TYR A 22 21.77 -15.71 11.18
CA TYR A 22 22.30 -15.07 9.96
C TYR A 22 22.05 -13.55 9.86
N GLY A 23 21.58 -12.90 10.93
CA GLY A 23 21.31 -11.47 10.98
C GLY A 23 20.09 -11.08 10.15
N ARG A 24 20.13 -9.90 9.56
CA ARG A 24 18.98 -9.30 8.87
C ARG A 24 18.85 -9.82 7.44
N GLN A 25 18.10 -10.89 7.19
CA GLN A 25 17.93 -11.48 5.85
C GLN A 25 16.68 -10.97 5.11
N CYS A 26 16.60 -11.26 3.80
CA CYS A 26 15.41 -10.94 3.01
C CYS A 26 14.16 -11.70 3.49
N VAL A 27 14.34 -12.93 3.97
CA VAL A 27 13.26 -13.79 4.49
C VAL A 27 12.73 -13.26 5.83
N ASP A 28 13.58 -12.72 6.70
CA ASP A 28 13.16 -12.09 7.97
C ASP A 28 12.17 -10.96 7.74
N LEU A 29 12.46 -10.10 6.75
CA LEU A 29 11.61 -8.96 6.43
C LEU A 29 10.20 -9.42 6.02
N VAL A 30 10.09 -10.38 5.11
CA VAL A 30 8.79 -10.87 4.62
C VAL A 30 8.06 -11.72 5.65
N GLN A 31 8.78 -12.41 6.53
CA GLN A 31 8.22 -13.15 7.66
C GLN A 31 7.63 -12.19 8.71
N HIS A 32 8.34 -11.13 9.05
CA HIS A 32 7.83 -10.10 9.96
C HIS A 32 6.64 -9.33 9.35
N TYR A 33 6.67 -9.04 8.05
CA TYR A 33 5.53 -8.49 7.31
C TYR A 33 4.30 -9.37 7.40
N ALA A 34 4.44 -10.66 7.09
CA ALA A 34 3.33 -11.62 7.14
C ALA A 34 2.71 -11.70 8.53
N GLU A 35 3.52 -11.71 9.58
CA GLU A 35 2.99 -11.71 10.94
C GLU A 35 2.31 -10.38 11.31
N LYS A 36 3.02 -9.25 11.20
CA LYS A 36 2.55 -7.99 11.79
C LYS A 36 1.47 -7.28 10.98
N VAL A 37 1.48 -7.45 9.66
CA VAL A 37 0.54 -6.79 8.75
C VAL A 37 -0.58 -7.73 8.35
N LEU A 38 -0.24 -8.96 7.95
CA LEU A 38 -1.21 -9.92 7.41
C LEU A 38 -1.84 -10.83 8.47
N GLY A 39 -1.23 -10.94 9.65
CA GLY A 39 -1.69 -11.82 10.72
C GLY A 39 -1.33 -13.30 10.51
N VAL A 40 -0.35 -13.59 9.66
CA VAL A 40 0.05 -14.97 9.27
C VAL A 40 1.42 -15.29 9.88
N SER A 41 1.43 -15.88 11.08
CA SER A 41 2.69 -16.22 11.77
C SER A 41 3.31 -17.53 11.25
N GLY A 42 4.64 -17.53 11.14
CA GLY A 42 5.45 -18.62 10.60
C GLY A 42 5.13 -18.99 9.15
N ALA A 43 4.69 -18.03 8.32
CA ALA A 43 4.36 -18.28 6.92
C ALA A 43 5.54 -18.83 6.11
N PHE A 44 6.75 -18.33 6.38
CA PHE A 44 7.97 -18.61 5.62
C PHE A 44 8.97 -19.50 6.40
N TYR A 45 8.52 -20.22 7.43
CA TYR A 45 9.35 -21.19 8.15
C TYR A 45 9.64 -22.44 7.31
N GLY A 46 10.79 -23.06 7.57
CA GLY A 46 11.22 -24.30 6.89
C GLY A 46 11.77 -24.07 5.48
N LEU A 47 12.04 -22.82 5.12
CA LEU A 47 12.73 -22.45 3.89
C LEU A 47 14.22 -22.31 4.17
N ASN A 48 15.05 -22.90 3.32
CA ASN A 48 16.49 -22.66 3.35
C ASN A 48 16.86 -21.42 2.52
N TYR A 49 16.08 -21.16 1.46
CA TYR A 49 16.37 -20.10 0.49
C TYR A 49 15.11 -19.39 0.01
N ALA A 50 15.22 -18.11 -0.33
CA ALA A 50 14.08 -17.29 -0.76
C ALA A 50 13.39 -17.81 -2.03
N TYR A 51 14.14 -18.34 -3.01
CA TYR A 51 13.52 -18.88 -4.23
C TYR A 51 12.57 -20.07 -3.97
N GLU A 52 12.72 -20.74 -2.83
CA GLU A 52 11.91 -21.90 -2.45
C GLU A 52 10.47 -21.52 -2.11
N ILE A 53 10.20 -20.24 -1.78
CA ILE A 53 8.84 -19.71 -1.62
C ILE A 53 8.00 -20.05 -2.85
N TYR A 54 8.58 -19.92 -4.04
CA TYR A 54 7.91 -20.21 -5.31
C TYR A 54 7.97 -21.71 -5.64
N THR A 55 9.16 -22.32 -5.63
CA THR A 55 9.32 -23.71 -6.13
C THR A 55 8.72 -24.76 -5.21
N LYS A 56 8.53 -24.45 -3.92
CA LYS A 56 7.88 -25.33 -2.94
C LYS A 56 6.48 -24.85 -2.55
N TYR A 57 5.91 -23.84 -3.21
CA TYR A 57 4.62 -23.23 -2.85
C TYR A 57 3.52 -24.25 -2.53
N SER A 58 3.33 -25.27 -3.38
CA SER A 58 2.31 -26.31 -3.18
C SER A 58 2.49 -27.15 -1.91
N LYS A 59 3.72 -27.23 -1.38
CA LYS A 59 4.09 -27.98 -0.17
C LYS A 59 4.09 -27.10 1.09
N LEU A 60 3.99 -25.78 0.94
CA LEU A 60 4.03 -24.82 2.04
C LEU A 60 2.59 -24.47 2.44
N GLU A 61 1.97 -25.32 3.26
CA GLU A 61 0.55 -25.23 3.62
C GLU A 61 0.14 -23.87 4.19
N LYS A 62 0.99 -23.25 5.01
CA LYS A 62 0.71 -21.90 5.54
C LYS A 62 0.71 -20.84 4.44
N ILE A 63 1.60 -20.96 3.45
CA ILE A 63 1.66 -20.01 2.33
C ILE A 63 0.46 -20.24 1.42
N ASN A 64 0.23 -21.47 0.94
CA ASN A 64 -0.81 -21.74 -0.05
C ASN A 64 -2.24 -21.52 0.46
N LYS A 65 -2.47 -21.55 1.78
CA LYS A 65 -3.76 -21.19 2.39
C LYS A 65 -3.98 -19.68 2.51
N ASN A 66 -2.92 -18.90 2.68
CA ASN A 66 -3.02 -17.47 3.01
C ASN A 66 -2.67 -16.53 1.86
N PHE A 67 -2.06 -17.07 0.81
CA PHE A 67 -1.61 -16.33 -0.36
C PHE A 67 -2.04 -17.05 -1.64
N LYS A 68 -2.32 -16.28 -2.68
CA LYS A 68 -2.42 -16.77 -4.06
C LYS A 68 -1.06 -16.57 -4.74
N LEU A 69 -0.49 -17.64 -5.29
CA LEU A 69 0.66 -17.53 -6.19
C LEU A 69 0.22 -17.02 -7.56
N ILE A 70 0.97 -16.06 -8.10
CA ILE A 70 0.80 -15.51 -9.45
C ILE A 70 2.16 -15.60 -10.15
N ASP A 71 2.18 -16.26 -11.31
CA ASP A 71 3.37 -16.41 -12.13
C ASP A 71 3.75 -15.08 -12.78
N ALA A 72 5.06 -14.84 -12.96
CA ALA A 72 5.55 -13.62 -13.58
C ALA A 72 5.09 -13.45 -15.04
N GLU A 73 4.72 -14.55 -15.69
CA GLU A 73 4.22 -14.60 -17.07
C GLU A 73 2.68 -14.54 -17.16
N ALA A 74 1.98 -14.44 -16.03
CA ALA A 74 0.52 -14.41 -16.00
C ALA A 74 -0.03 -13.19 -16.79
N PRO A 75 -0.86 -13.40 -17.83
CA PRO A 75 -1.34 -12.30 -18.66
C PRO A 75 -2.16 -11.27 -17.88
N GLY A 76 -1.81 -9.99 -18.03
CA GLY A 76 -2.57 -8.87 -17.44
C GLY A 76 -2.45 -8.74 -15.91
N GLU A 77 -1.57 -9.51 -15.27
CA GLU A 77 -1.30 -9.40 -13.84
C GLU A 77 0.01 -8.65 -13.61
N TYR A 78 -0.03 -7.70 -12.68
CA TYR A 78 1.15 -6.96 -12.22
C TYR A 78 1.22 -7.00 -10.69
N PRO A 79 2.41 -6.90 -10.09
CA PRO A 79 2.55 -6.78 -8.65
C PRO A 79 1.79 -5.58 -8.09
N LYS A 80 1.17 -5.79 -6.94
CA LYS A 80 0.40 -4.78 -6.21
C LYS A 80 1.02 -4.57 -4.84
N LYS A 81 0.70 -3.43 -4.22
CA LYS A 81 1.12 -3.13 -2.85
C LYS A 81 0.82 -4.32 -1.92
N GLY A 82 1.85 -4.79 -1.22
CA GLY A 82 1.78 -5.90 -0.27
C GLY A 82 1.92 -7.30 -0.88
N ASP A 83 2.07 -7.43 -2.20
CA ASP A 83 2.51 -8.71 -2.78
C ASP A 83 3.94 -9.02 -2.31
N VAL A 84 4.25 -10.30 -2.10
CA VAL A 84 5.62 -10.76 -1.81
C VAL A 84 6.27 -11.25 -3.09
N ILE A 85 7.27 -10.52 -3.58
CA ILE A 85 7.98 -10.84 -4.83
C ILE A 85 8.98 -11.96 -4.56
N VAL A 86 9.11 -12.89 -5.51
CA VAL A 86 10.09 -13.99 -5.41
C VAL A 86 10.96 -14.02 -6.66
N TRP A 87 12.25 -13.75 -6.49
CA TRP A 87 13.26 -13.92 -7.53
C TRP A 87 13.82 -15.34 -7.53
N SER A 88 14.14 -15.81 -8.73
CA SER A 88 14.84 -17.08 -8.94
C SER A 88 16.24 -17.07 -8.32
N LYS A 89 16.80 -18.26 -8.06
CA LYS A 89 18.20 -18.43 -7.65
C LYS A 89 19.21 -17.79 -8.61
N LYS A 90 18.85 -17.60 -9.89
CA LYS A 90 19.74 -16.97 -10.88
C LYS A 90 20.03 -15.50 -10.55
N LYS A 91 19.19 -14.82 -9.77
CA LYS A 91 19.37 -13.41 -9.38
C LYS A 91 20.68 -13.16 -8.64
N ASN A 92 21.15 -14.12 -7.84
CA ASN A 92 22.40 -14.03 -7.07
C ASN A 92 23.25 -15.32 -7.16
N GLY A 93 22.86 -16.28 -8.01
CA GLY A 93 23.55 -17.56 -8.18
C GLY A 93 23.35 -18.57 -7.04
N TYR A 94 22.56 -18.25 -6.01
CA TYR A 94 22.50 -19.05 -4.78
C TYR A 94 21.09 -19.13 -4.17
N ALA A 95 20.73 -18.17 -3.32
CA ALA A 95 19.52 -18.23 -2.48
C ALA A 95 18.26 -17.66 -3.16
N GLY A 96 18.40 -17.00 -4.32
CA GLY A 96 17.35 -16.13 -4.84
C GLY A 96 17.11 -14.95 -3.91
N HIS A 97 15.99 -14.26 -4.07
CA HIS A 97 15.67 -13.07 -3.27
C HIS A 97 14.16 -12.93 -3.07
N THR A 98 13.76 -12.19 -2.05
CA THR A 98 12.34 -11.85 -1.83
C THR A 98 12.20 -10.46 -1.21
N ALA A 99 11.07 -9.81 -1.46
CA ALA A 99 10.80 -8.47 -0.98
C ALA A 99 9.29 -8.19 -0.94
N VAL A 100 8.89 -7.13 -0.23
CA VAL A 100 7.50 -6.68 -0.17
C VAL A 100 7.27 -5.59 -1.22
N CYS A 101 6.29 -5.79 -2.10
CA CYS A 101 5.96 -4.84 -3.15
C CYS A 101 5.28 -3.59 -2.60
N LEU A 102 5.72 -2.42 -3.06
CA LEU A 102 5.12 -1.11 -2.76
C LEU A 102 4.16 -0.68 -3.86
N SER A 103 4.51 -0.93 -5.12
CA SER A 103 3.71 -0.63 -6.32
C SER A 103 4.24 -1.39 -7.53
N GLY A 104 3.41 -1.60 -8.55
CA GLY A 104 3.81 -2.25 -9.79
C GLY A 104 2.94 -1.88 -10.98
N ASP A 105 3.49 -2.06 -12.17
CA ASP A 105 2.90 -1.75 -13.48
C ASP A 105 3.49 -2.67 -14.57
N SER A 106 3.11 -2.45 -15.83
CA SER A 106 3.54 -3.30 -16.95
C SER A 106 5.04 -3.33 -17.22
N THR A 107 5.82 -2.39 -16.70
CA THR A 107 7.26 -2.27 -16.96
C THR A 107 8.12 -2.70 -15.78
N GLY A 108 7.55 -2.73 -14.58
CA GLY A 108 8.28 -3.12 -13.38
C GLY A 108 7.51 -2.84 -12.11
N PHE A 109 8.23 -2.86 -11.00
CA PHE A 109 7.64 -2.71 -9.67
C PHE A 109 8.67 -2.16 -8.69
N THR A 110 8.19 -1.44 -7.69
CA THR A 110 9.00 -0.92 -6.58
C THR A 110 8.79 -1.81 -5.36
N VAL A 111 9.87 -2.22 -4.70
CA VAL A 111 9.84 -3.04 -3.48
C VAL A 111 10.48 -2.33 -2.31
N PHE A 112 10.07 -2.72 -1.10
CA PHE A 112 10.85 -2.55 0.12
C PHE A 112 11.53 -3.89 0.43
N GLU A 113 12.86 -3.87 0.47
CA GLU A 113 13.68 -5.07 0.58
C GLU A 113 14.76 -4.92 1.65
N GLN A 114 15.30 -6.07 2.05
CA GLN A 114 16.40 -6.15 3.01
C GLN A 114 17.45 -7.11 2.48
N ASN A 115 18.72 -6.83 2.80
CA ASN A 115 19.88 -7.65 2.49
C ASN A 115 20.12 -7.89 0.99
N HIS A 116 19.85 -6.89 0.15
CA HIS A 116 20.20 -6.99 -1.26
C HIS A 116 21.72 -7.08 -1.49
N ASP A 117 22.50 -6.45 -0.61
CA ASP A 117 23.96 -6.30 -0.70
C ASP A 117 24.76 -7.33 0.12
N GLY A 118 24.08 -8.21 0.87
CA GLY A 118 24.73 -9.15 1.78
C GLY A 118 25.08 -8.59 3.16
N ASN A 119 24.81 -7.31 3.44
CA ASN A 119 25.14 -6.63 4.70
C ASN A 119 23.92 -6.34 5.59
N GLY A 120 22.75 -6.88 5.25
CA GLY A 120 21.51 -6.70 5.98
C GLY A 120 20.88 -5.31 5.85
N SER A 121 21.29 -4.52 4.85
CA SER A 121 20.75 -3.16 4.63
C SER A 121 19.32 -3.20 4.10
N ILE A 122 18.52 -2.19 4.45
CA ILE A 122 17.18 -1.98 3.90
C ILE A 122 17.21 -0.94 2.79
N ARG A 123 16.36 -1.10 1.78
CA ARG A 123 16.15 -0.07 0.76
C ARG A 123 14.80 -0.20 0.07
N GLU A 124 14.42 0.88 -0.61
CA GLU A 124 13.38 0.84 -1.64
C GLU A 124 14.05 0.82 -3.02
N HIS A 125 13.58 -0.05 -3.92
CA HIS A 125 14.17 -0.17 -5.25
C HIS A 125 13.14 -0.56 -6.30
N ARG A 126 13.25 0.05 -7.49
CA ARG A 126 12.43 -0.32 -8.66
C ARG A 126 13.17 -1.33 -9.51
N TYR A 127 12.55 -2.48 -9.75
CA TYR A 127 13.05 -3.54 -10.63
C TYR A 127 12.18 -3.67 -11.88
N THR A 128 12.75 -4.26 -12.93
CA THR A 128 11.98 -4.89 -14.01
C THR A 128 11.60 -6.32 -13.62
N TYR A 129 10.87 -7.01 -14.49
CA TYR A 129 10.49 -8.43 -14.29
C TYR A 129 11.64 -9.43 -14.46
N SER A 130 12.87 -8.96 -14.68
CA SER A 130 14.03 -9.83 -14.92
C SER A 130 14.29 -10.77 -13.74
N LEU A 131 14.37 -12.08 -14.05
CA LEU A 131 14.68 -13.17 -13.10
C LEU A 131 13.64 -13.35 -11.98
N VAL A 132 12.46 -12.76 -12.09
CA VAL A 132 11.32 -12.95 -11.18
C VAL A 132 10.64 -14.26 -11.54
N ASN A 133 10.41 -15.14 -10.56
CA ASN A 133 9.60 -16.34 -10.77
C ASN A 133 8.11 -16.00 -10.73
N GLY A 134 7.71 -15.17 -9.77
CA GLY A 134 6.34 -14.76 -9.54
C GLY A 134 6.20 -14.01 -8.23
N TRP A 135 4.97 -13.84 -7.76
CA TRP A 135 4.68 -13.20 -6.48
C TRP A 135 3.52 -13.85 -5.75
N LEU A 136 3.53 -13.70 -4.44
CA LEU A 136 2.44 -14.14 -3.57
C LEU A 136 1.54 -12.95 -3.25
N ARG A 137 0.27 -13.05 -3.64
CA ARG A 137 -0.77 -12.07 -3.30
C ARG A 137 -1.50 -12.49 -2.03
N PRO A 138 -1.44 -11.72 -0.93
CA PRO A 138 -2.11 -12.11 0.31
C PRO A 138 -3.64 -12.08 0.15
N ASN A 139 -4.30 -13.07 0.75
CA ASN A 139 -5.75 -13.15 0.81
C ASN A 139 -6.31 -12.06 1.74
N ASN A 140 -5.68 -11.86 2.91
CA ASN A 140 -6.03 -10.77 3.82
C ASN A 140 -5.30 -9.48 3.45
N GLN A 141 -6.03 -8.48 2.94
CA GLN A 141 -5.47 -7.19 2.55
C GLN A 141 -5.95 -6.01 3.41
N THR A 142 -6.61 -6.30 4.53
CA THR A 142 -7.28 -5.30 5.38
C THR A 142 -6.32 -4.22 5.90
N ASN A 143 -5.08 -4.60 6.20
CA ASN A 143 -4.05 -3.69 6.71
C ASN A 143 -3.16 -3.08 5.61
N LEU A 144 -3.36 -3.46 4.35
CA LEU A 144 -2.68 -2.88 3.19
C LEU A 144 -3.38 -1.62 2.67
N LYS A 145 -4.70 -1.60 2.86
CA LYS A 145 -5.53 -0.42 2.68
C LYS A 145 -5.14 0.60 3.75
N GLU A 146 -4.41 1.62 3.32
CA GLU A 146 -4.28 2.82 4.15
C GLU A 146 -5.66 3.46 4.20
N VAL A 147 -6.17 3.67 5.41
CA VAL A 147 -7.15 4.73 5.59
C VAL A 147 -6.31 5.99 5.48
N THR A 148 -6.17 6.51 4.27
CA THR A 148 -5.87 7.93 4.18
C THR A 148 -6.99 8.60 4.95
N ASN A 149 -6.67 9.21 6.09
CA ASN A 149 -7.49 10.30 6.64
C ASN A 149 -7.43 11.43 5.62
N VAL A 150 -7.99 11.20 4.44
CA VAL A 150 -8.28 12.25 3.49
C VAL A 150 -9.31 13.07 4.23
N TYR A 151 -9.00 14.33 4.42
CA TYR A 151 -10.00 15.30 4.79
C TYR A 151 -11.24 15.12 3.89
N GLY A 152 -12.44 15.21 4.45
CA GLY A 152 -13.67 15.14 3.65
C GLY A 152 -14.13 13.72 3.25
N ASN A 153 -15.39 13.63 2.80
CA ASN A 153 -16.05 12.44 2.23
C ASN A 153 -16.44 12.66 0.74
N ALA A 154 -15.94 13.74 0.14
CA ALA A 154 -16.25 14.15 -1.21
C ALA A 154 -15.13 15.05 -1.77
N LYS A 155 -15.22 15.36 -3.07
CA LYS A 155 -14.36 16.32 -3.76
C LYS A 155 -15.16 17.30 -4.62
N MET A 156 -14.62 18.50 -4.81
CA MET A 156 -15.23 19.51 -5.67
C MET A 156 -15.00 19.19 -7.16
N LYS A 157 -16.07 19.18 -7.97
CA LYS A 157 -15.98 19.00 -9.44
C LYS A 157 -15.33 20.19 -10.15
N SER A 158 -15.49 21.37 -9.57
CA SER A 158 -14.94 22.65 -10.04
C SER A 158 -14.74 23.59 -8.86
N ALA A 159 -13.91 24.62 -9.02
CA ALA A 159 -13.75 25.65 -8.01
C ALA A 159 -15.09 26.37 -7.75
N GLN A 160 -15.40 26.67 -6.49
CA GLN A 160 -16.64 27.31 -6.08
C GLN A 160 -16.38 28.43 -5.07
N THR A 161 -17.21 29.46 -5.12
CA THR A 161 -17.39 30.38 -3.98
C THR A 161 -18.30 29.69 -2.96
N VAL A 162 -17.95 29.80 -1.68
CA VAL A 162 -18.75 29.27 -0.57
C VAL A 162 -19.55 30.41 0.08
N TYR A 163 -20.82 30.16 0.36
CA TYR A 163 -21.80 31.13 0.86
C TYR A 163 -22.35 30.72 2.24
N ALA A 164 -22.76 31.69 3.07
CA ALA A 164 -23.36 31.40 4.38
C ALA A 164 -24.83 31.02 4.29
N ASP A 165 -25.50 31.45 3.23
CA ASP A 165 -26.93 31.27 2.96
C ASP A 165 -27.17 30.41 1.71
N SER A 166 -28.37 29.85 1.62
CA SER A 166 -28.79 28.99 0.52
C SER A 166 -29.16 29.76 -0.74
N ASP A 167 -29.37 31.07 -0.67
CA ASP A 167 -29.63 31.95 -1.83
C ASP A 167 -28.33 32.32 -2.59
N LEU A 168 -27.18 31.96 -2.04
CA LEU A 168 -25.83 32.21 -2.60
C LEU A 168 -25.48 33.70 -2.72
N GLU A 169 -25.82 34.49 -1.70
CA GLU A 169 -25.52 35.93 -1.67
C GLU A 169 -24.33 36.29 -0.77
N MET A 170 -24.27 35.74 0.45
CA MET A 170 -23.27 36.08 1.47
C MET A 170 -22.02 35.21 1.36
N LYS A 171 -21.02 35.71 0.64
CA LYS A 171 -19.73 35.01 0.43
C LYS A 171 -18.93 34.88 1.73
N VAL A 172 -18.46 33.66 2.03
CA VAL A 172 -17.65 33.35 3.23
C VAL A 172 -16.33 32.64 2.94
N GLY A 173 -16.12 32.20 1.70
CA GLY A 173 -14.84 31.65 1.24
C GLY A 173 -14.90 31.08 -0.16
N SER A 174 -13.95 30.21 -0.46
CA SER A 174 -13.81 29.51 -1.74
C SER A 174 -13.18 28.14 -1.52
N VAL A 175 -13.42 27.26 -2.48
CA VAL A 175 -12.78 25.94 -2.60
C VAL A 175 -12.31 25.73 -4.03
N ASP A 176 -11.21 25.01 -4.21
CA ASP A 176 -10.61 24.72 -5.51
C ASP A 176 -11.18 23.46 -6.17
N LYS A 177 -10.93 23.31 -7.48
CA LYS A 177 -11.26 22.06 -8.18
C LYS A 177 -10.47 20.89 -7.58
N ASN A 178 -11.13 19.75 -7.39
CA ASN A 178 -10.61 18.56 -6.73
C ASN A 178 -10.27 18.77 -5.25
N GLU A 179 -10.56 19.93 -4.65
CA GLU A 179 -10.42 20.11 -3.22
C GLU A 179 -11.35 19.15 -2.49
N ARG A 180 -10.82 18.52 -1.45
CA ARG A 180 -11.54 17.60 -0.59
C ARG A 180 -12.38 18.36 0.42
N VAL A 181 -13.62 17.93 0.64
CA VAL A 181 -14.59 18.57 1.54
C VAL A 181 -15.44 17.53 2.24
N TYR A 182 -16.04 17.85 3.39
CA TYR A 182 -17.18 17.08 3.87
C TYR A 182 -18.44 17.62 3.20
N TYR A 183 -19.19 16.75 2.57
CA TYR A 183 -20.53 16.99 2.07
C TYR A 183 -21.53 16.62 3.15
N GLU A 184 -22.36 17.59 3.54
CA GLU A 184 -23.34 17.46 4.63
C GLU A 184 -24.78 17.32 4.11
N GLY A 185 -25.03 17.60 2.82
CA GLY A 185 -26.35 17.46 2.21
C GLY A 185 -26.70 18.56 1.22
N VAL A 186 -28.00 18.78 1.02
CA VAL A 186 -28.57 19.81 0.13
C VAL A 186 -29.58 20.66 0.91
N GLY A 187 -29.52 21.98 0.74
CA GLY A 187 -30.56 22.92 1.16
C GLY A 187 -30.92 23.84 -0.02
N ASP A 188 -32.20 23.99 -0.31
CA ASP A 188 -32.74 24.78 -1.44
C ASP A 188 -32.05 24.49 -2.79
N GLY A 189 -31.69 23.23 -3.03
CA GLY A 189 -31.02 22.78 -4.26
C GLY A 189 -29.50 23.02 -4.29
N ASN A 190 -28.92 23.68 -3.27
CA ASN A 190 -27.49 23.95 -3.15
C ASN A 190 -26.81 22.98 -2.18
N SER A 191 -25.55 22.62 -2.47
CA SER A 191 -24.80 21.64 -1.66
C SER A 191 -24.24 22.30 -0.42
N ILE A 192 -24.35 21.65 0.74
CA ILE A 192 -23.79 22.10 2.01
C ILE A 192 -22.47 21.37 2.20
N ILE A 193 -21.39 22.13 2.43
CA ILE A 193 -20.04 21.58 2.61
C ILE A 193 -19.36 22.11 3.86
N VAL A 194 -18.44 21.32 4.42
CA VAL A 194 -17.38 21.78 5.33
C VAL A 194 -16.05 21.74 4.56
N TYR A 195 -15.32 22.86 4.56
CA TYR A 195 -14.05 23.03 3.86
C TYR A 195 -12.95 23.50 4.82
N ARG A 196 -11.70 23.18 4.48
CA ARG A 196 -10.54 23.47 5.34
C ARG A 196 -10.00 24.87 5.03
N THR A 197 -9.53 25.55 6.06
CA THR A 197 -8.89 26.85 5.98
C THR A 197 -7.60 26.85 6.79
N ALA A 198 -6.82 27.93 6.70
CA ALA A 198 -5.62 28.10 7.52
C ALA A 198 -5.90 28.09 9.04
N LYS A 199 -7.15 28.36 9.46
CA LYS A 199 -7.56 28.44 10.88
C LYS A 199 -8.61 27.37 11.24
N GLY A 200 -8.50 26.18 10.67
CA GLY A 200 -9.45 25.07 10.93
C GLY A 200 -10.51 24.97 9.85
N TYR A 201 -11.74 24.63 10.21
CA TYR A 201 -12.82 24.34 9.26
C TYR A 201 -13.89 25.43 9.22
N LYS A 202 -14.49 25.60 8.06
CA LYS A 202 -15.68 26.43 7.85
C LYS A 202 -16.74 25.62 7.12
N CYS A 203 -18.01 26.00 7.27
CA CYS A 203 -19.13 25.39 6.56
C CYS A 203 -19.89 26.42 5.74
N GLY A 204 -20.58 25.98 4.68
CA GLY A 204 -21.45 26.85 3.88
C GLY A 204 -22.01 26.16 2.64
N PHE A 205 -22.71 26.93 1.82
CA PHE A 205 -23.35 26.50 0.58
C PHE A 205 -22.44 26.72 -0.63
N VAL A 206 -22.52 25.79 -1.58
CA VAL A 206 -21.99 25.92 -2.94
C VAL A 206 -23.08 25.52 -3.93
N LYS A 207 -22.93 25.89 -5.21
CA LYS A 207 -23.93 25.57 -6.24
C LYS A 207 -24.27 24.09 -6.24
N GLY A 208 -25.55 23.76 -6.43
CA GLY A 208 -26.02 22.39 -6.61
C GLY A 208 -25.20 21.60 -7.63
N ASN A 209 -25.02 20.30 -7.38
CA ASN A 209 -24.29 19.37 -8.25
C ASN A 209 -22.79 19.68 -8.43
N SER A 210 -22.20 20.59 -7.64
CA SER A 210 -20.75 20.93 -7.72
C SER A 210 -19.84 19.96 -6.97
N VAL A 211 -20.41 19.02 -6.21
CA VAL A 211 -19.69 18.03 -5.39
C VAL A 211 -19.78 16.63 -6.00
N GLU A 212 -18.67 15.88 -5.99
CA GLU A 212 -18.57 14.47 -6.35
C GLU A 212 -18.27 13.66 -5.07
N LEU A 213 -19.19 12.78 -4.69
CA LEU A 213 -19.04 11.90 -3.53
C LEU A 213 -18.05 10.76 -3.85
N ASP A 214 -17.40 10.26 -2.80
CA ASP A 214 -16.52 9.08 -2.88
C ASP A 214 -17.27 7.77 -3.13
#